data_AF-A0A7W6UJP6-F1
#
_entry.id   AF-A0A7W6UJP6-F1
#
_cell.length_a   1.000
_cell.length_b   1.000
_cell.length_c   1.000
_cell.angle_alpha   90.00
_cell.angle_beta   90.00
_cell.angle_gamma   90.00
#
_symmetry.space_group_name_H-M   'P 1'
#
loop_
_entity.id
_entity.type
_entity.pdbx_description
1 polymer ?
#
loop_
_entity_poly.entity_id
_entity_poly.type
_entity_poly.pdbx_seq_one_letter_code
_entity_poly.pdbx_strand_id
1 'polypeptide(L)'
;MWSMKAGLTAALVAISGNALAEMNPEKEQTARGLAQIIAYSAQCGYSIDQVQLERYYLQAGLSDPGILGFIHSQIIIKRKSADASECTLAKVTAKSTGLLSN
;
A
#
# COMPACT_ATOMS: atom_id res chain seq x y z
N MET A 1 12.32 -21.58 -60.66
CA MET A 1 11.29 -20.73 -60.00
C MET A 1 11.72 -20.50 -58.57
N TRP A 2 12.21 -19.31 -58.24
CA TRP A 2 12.50 -18.91 -56.87
C TRP A 2 11.21 -18.37 -56.24
N SER A 3 10.75 -18.99 -55.16
CA SER A 3 9.74 -18.42 -54.28
C SER A 3 10.36 -18.15 -52.92
N MET A 4 10.73 -16.89 -52.73
CA MET A 4 10.92 -16.28 -51.43
C MET A 4 9.56 -16.24 -50.73
N LYS A 5 9.47 -16.77 -49.51
CA LYS A 5 8.45 -16.39 -48.53
C LYS A 5 9.11 -16.40 -47.16
N ALA A 6 9.71 -15.27 -46.81
CA ALA A 6 10.10 -14.95 -45.45
C ALA A 6 8.82 -14.87 -44.61
N GLY A 7 8.60 -15.88 -43.77
CA GLY A 7 7.53 -15.88 -42.78
C GLY A 7 7.92 -14.96 -41.64
N LEU A 8 7.44 -13.73 -41.69
CA LEU A 8 7.54 -12.77 -40.59
C LEU A 8 6.58 -13.20 -39.48
N THR A 9 7.03 -14.05 -38.56
CA THR A 9 6.31 -14.32 -37.31
C THR A 9 6.37 -13.08 -36.43
N ALA A 10 5.38 -12.21 -36.57
CA ALA A 10 5.11 -11.11 -35.64
C ALA A 10 4.73 -11.71 -34.29
N ALA A 11 5.70 -11.78 -33.36
CA ALA A 11 5.42 -11.96 -31.95
C ALA A 11 4.71 -10.69 -31.45
N LEU A 12 3.38 -10.68 -31.48
CA LEU A 12 2.58 -9.75 -30.69
C LEU A 12 2.76 -10.15 -29.22
N VAL A 13 3.83 -9.66 -28.61
CA VAL A 13 3.87 -9.51 -27.15
C VAL A 13 2.87 -8.41 -26.85
N ALA A 14 1.62 -8.80 -26.61
CA ALA A 14 0.63 -7.95 -26.01
C ALA A 14 1.17 -7.59 -24.61
N ILE A 15 1.94 -6.51 -24.54
CA ILE A 15 2.17 -5.80 -23.30
C ILE A 15 0.79 -5.20 -23.00
N SER A 16 -0.06 -5.99 -22.33
CA SER A 16 -1.24 -5.48 -21.66
C SER A 16 -0.71 -4.44 -20.69
N GLY A 17 -0.76 -3.18 -21.11
CA GLY A 17 -0.46 -2.05 -20.27
C GLY A 17 -1.23 -2.26 -18.99
N ASN A 18 -0.53 -2.23 -17.87
CA ASN A 18 -1.14 -2.28 -16.56
C ASN A 18 -2.16 -1.15 -16.57
N ALA A 19 -3.44 -1.48 -16.74
CA ALA A 19 -4.51 -0.59 -16.36
C ALA A 19 -4.16 -0.23 -14.92
N LEU A 20 -3.79 1.03 -14.67
CA LEU A 20 -3.60 1.53 -13.33
C LEU A 20 -4.90 1.20 -12.62
N ALA A 21 -4.87 0.12 -11.83
CA ALA A 21 -6.07 -0.40 -11.23
C ALA A 21 -6.59 0.72 -10.35
N GLU A 22 -7.70 1.32 -10.78
CA GLU A 22 -8.33 2.43 -10.09
C GLU A 22 -8.52 2.00 -8.64
N MET A 23 -7.88 2.72 -7.72
CA MET A 23 -7.96 2.38 -6.31
C MET A 23 -9.40 2.64 -5.87
N ASN A 24 -10.15 1.58 -5.59
CA ASN A 24 -11.49 1.67 -5.00
C ASN A 24 -11.44 2.58 -3.76
N PRO A 25 -12.43 3.49 -3.56
CA PRO A 25 -12.54 4.35 -2.39
C PRO A 25 -12.31 3.65 -1.04
N GLU A 26 -12.79 2.42 -0.87
CA GLU A 26 -12.59 1.64 0.36
C GLU A 26 -11.11 1.34 0.61
N LYS A 27 -10.38 0.86 -0.41
CA LYS A 27 -8.94 0.63 -0.33
C LYS A 27 -8.17 1.91 -0.06
N GLU A 28 -8.60 3.02 -0.64
CA GLU A 28 -8.00 4.33 -0.39
C GLU A 28 -8.14 4.73 1.08
N GLN A 29 -9.33 4.55 1.68
CA GLN A 29 -9.54 4.83 3.10
C GLN A 29 -8.70 3.92 3.99
N THR A 30 -8.62 2.61 3.69
CA THR A 30 -7.75 1.67 4.41
C THR A 30 -6.29 2.10 4.32
N ALA A 31 -5.81 2.47 3.13
CA ALA A 31 -4.46 2.95 2.91
C ALA A 31 -4.16 4.25 3.67
N ARG A 32 -5.10 5.21 3.70
CA ARG A 32 -4.98 6.46 4.48
C ARG A 32 -4.90 6.18 5.99
N GLY A 33 -5.73 5.27 6.49
CA GLY A 33 -5.72 4.85 7.89
C GLY A 33 -4.40 4.17 8.27
N LEU A 34 -3.91 3.24 7.45
CA LEU A 34 -2.63 2.58 7.68
C LEU A 34 -1.46 3.57 7.65
N ALA A 35 -1.45 4.50 6.69
CA ALA A 35 -0.44 5.55 6.61
C ALA A 35 -0.40 6.42 7.88
N GLN A 36 -1.57 6.72 8.46
CA GLN A 36 -1.68 7.47 9.72
C GLN A 36 -1.08 6.70 10.90
N ILE A 37 -1.41 5.41 11.02
CA ILE A 37 -0.84 4.53 12.05
C ILE A 37 0.70 4.49 11.94
N ILE A 38 1.23 4.32 10.74
CA ILE A 38 2.67 4.27 10.52
C ILE A 38 3.32 5.62 10.87
N ALA A 39 2.76 6.73 10.37
CA ALA A 39 3.31 8.07 10.59
C ALA A 39 3.36 8.45 12.07
N TYR A 40 2.37 8.05 12.85
CA TYR A 40 2.23 8.43 14.25
C TYR A 40 2.98 7.52 15.24
N SER A 41 3.38 6.31 14.83
CA SER A 41 4.02 5.30 15.69
C SER A 41 5.14 5.84 16.59
N ALA A 42 6.14 6.49 16.01
CA ALA A 42 7.28 7.03 16.74
C ALA A 42 6.89 8.15 17.72
N GLN A 43 6.08 9.12 17.27
CA GLN A 43 5.66 10.25 18.11
C GLN A 43 4.73 9.82 19.26
N CYS A 44 3.87 8.83 19.00
CA CYS A 44 2.85 8.37 19.94
C CYS A 44 3.32 7.19 20.81
N GLY A 45 4.60 6.81 20.73
CA GLY A 45 5.23 5.83 21.62
C GLY A 45 4.67 4.41 21.48
N TYR A 46 4.36 3.96 20.27
CA TYR A 46 4.03 2.56 19.99
C TYR A 46 4.85 2.02 18.82
N SER A 47 5.16 0.73 18.87
CA SER A 47 5.95 0.05 17.84
C SER A 47 5.06 -0.87 17.01
N ILE A 48 5.22 -0.81 15.69
CA ILE A 48 4.52 -1.69 14.75
C ILE A 48 5.33 -2.97 14.58
N ASP A 49 4.67 -4.11 14.76
CA ASP A 49 5.22 -5.42 14.48
C ASP A 49 5.36 -5.60 12.96
N GLN A 50 6.59 -5.79 12.49
CA GLN A 50 6.87 -5.87 11.05
C GLN A 50 6.22 -7.09 10.40
N VAL A 51 6.18 -8.23 11.09
CA VAL A 51 5.57 -9.46 10.55
C VAL A 51 4.05 -9.28 10.41
N GLN A 52 3.42 -8.62 11.39
CA GLN A 52 1.99 -8.31 11.30
C GLN A 52 1.70 -7.26 10.24
N LEU A 53 2.57 -6.27 10.06
CA LEU A 53 2.44 -5.26 9.03
C LEU A 53 2.50 -5.87 7.63
N GLU A 54 3.48 -6.74 7.36
CA GLU A 54 3.57 -7.49 6.09
C GLU A 54 2.30 -8.30 5.83
N ARG A 55 1.82 -9.03 6.84
CA ARG A 55 0.56 -9.79 6.75
C ARG A 55 -0.63 -8.88 6.45
N TYR A 56 -0.71 -7.72 7.09
CA TYR A 56 -1.79 -6.75 6.89
C TYR A 56 -1.80 -6.23 5.45
N TYR A 57 -0.64 -5.88 4.88
CA TYR A 57 -0.53 -5.45 3.49
C TYR A 57 -1.10 -6.49 2.51
N LEU A 58 -0.78 -7.76 2.73
CA LEU A 58 -1.28 -8.86 1.90
C LEU A 58 -2.79 -9.07 2.08
N GLN A 59 -3.27 -9.15 3.31
CA GLN A 59 -4.68 -9.44 3.62
C GLN A 59 -5.62 -8.30 3.20
N ALA A 60 -5.20 -7.05 3.35
CA ALA A 60 -5.96 -5.88 2.94
C ALA A 60 -5.84 -5.58 1.43
N GLY A 61 -5.05 -6.37 0.68
CA GLY A 61 -4.83 -6.16 -0.75
C GLY A 61 -4.18 -4.82 -1.07
N LEU A 62 -3.23 -4.40 -0.23
CA LEU A 62 -2.47 -3.14 -0.29
C LEU A 62 -1.04 -3.31 -0.83
N SER A 63 -0.66 -4.50 -1.27
CA SER A 63 0.69 -4.82 -1.76
C SER A 63 0.98 -4.37 -3.20
N ASP A 64 0.07 -3.63 -3.82
CA ASP A 64 0.23 -3.09 -5.17
C ASP A 64 1.20 -1.88 -5.19
N PRO A 65 2.09 -1.74 -6.20
CA PRO A 65 3.02 -0.62 -6.28
C PRO A 65 2.38 0.77 -6.31
N GLY A 66 1.21 0.94 -6.93
CA GLY A 66 0.46 2.20 -6.93
C GLY A 66 -0.07 2.54 -5.55
N ILE A 67 -0.56 1.53 -4.82
CA ILE A 67 -0.99 1.67 -3.42
C ILE A 67 0.19 2.03 -2.52
N LEU A 68 1.35 1.42 -2.72
CA LEU A 68 2.58 1.74 -1.99
C LEU A 68 2.95 3.22 -2.15
N GLY A 69 2.95 3.73 -3.39
CA GLY A 69 3.24 5.15 -3.68
C GLY A 69 2.26 6.09 -2.96
N PHE A 70 0.97 5.74 -2.97
CA PHE A 70 -0.05 6.48 -2.24
C PHE A 70 0.20 6.47 -0.72
N ILE A 71 0.38 5.30 -0.10
CA ILE A 71 0.64 5.18 1.35
C ILE A 71 1.89 5.97 1.75
N HIS A 72 2.96 5.87 0.97
CA HIS A 72 4.19 6.61 1.21
C HIS A 72 3.95 8.13 1.24
N SER A 73 3.20 8.65 0.25
CA SER A 73 2.83 10.07 0.21
C SER A 73 2.02 10.49 1.45
N GLN A 74 1.09 9.65 1.90
CA GLN A 74 0.26 9.93 3.06
C GLN A 74 1.07 9.91 4.36
N ILE A 75 2.04 9.00 4.49
CA ILE A 75 2.96 8.98 5.64
C ILE A 75 3.73 10.30 5.73
N ILE A 76 4.23 10.82 4.61
CA ILE A 76 4.95 12.10 4.57
C ILE A 76 4.03 13.25 4.99
N ILE A 77 2.81 13.32 4.43
CA ILE A 77 1.83 14.38 4.74
C ILE A 77 1.45 14.37 6.23
N LYS A 78 1.22 13.17 6.78
CA LYS A 78 0.79 12.96 8.16
C LYS A 78 1.92 13.00 9.17
N ARG A 79 3.19 13.09 8.77
CA ARG A 79 4.31 13.16 9.71
C ARG A 79 4.33 14.44 10.57
N LYS A 80 3.40 15.37 10.34
CA LYS A 80 3.15 16.52 11.23
C LYS A 80 2.72 16.02 12.61
N SER A 81 2.95 16.85 13.63
CA SER A 81 2.69 16.48 15.02
C SER A 81 1.24 16.00 15.21
N ALA A 82 1.07 14.76 15.66
CA ALA A 82 -0.21 14.24 16.13
C ALA A 82 -0.55 14.77 17.53
N ASP A 83 -1.82 15.08 17.81
CA ASP A 83 -2.28 15.36 19.17
C ASP A 83 -2.55 14.07 19.99
N ALA A 84 -2.88 14.22 21.27
CA ALA A 84 -3.12 13.08 22.17
C ALA A 84 -4.32 12.21 21.73
N SER A 85 -5.35 12.81 21.13
CA SER A 85 -6.54 12.11 20.65
C SER A 85 -6.21 11.32 19.39
N GLU A 86 -5.46 11.91 18.47
CA GLU A 86 -4.95 11.26 17.27
C GLU A 86 -4.02 10.09 17.61
N CYS A 87 -3.13 10.27 18.59
CA CYS A 87 -2.29 9.20 19.11
C CYS A 87 -3.11 8.05 19.70
N THR A 88 -4.14 8.37 20.50
CA THR A 88 -5.04 7.38 21.09
C THR A 88 -5.77 6.59 20.01
N LEU A 89 -6.36 7.29 19.03
CA LEU A 89 -7.09 6.67 17.93
C LEU A 89 -6.18 5.76 17.10
N ALA A 90 -5.00 6.25 16.71
CA ALA A 90 -4.06 5.48 15.92
C ALA A 90 -3.57 4.24 16.67
N LYS A 91 -3.23 4.37 17.96
CA LYS A 91 -2.77 3.25 18.79
C LYS A 91 -3.86 2.19 19.02
N VAL A 92 -5.09 2.61 19.32
CA VAL A 92 -6.22 1.68 19.50
C VAL A 92 -6.52 0.95 18.18
N THR A 93 -6.49 1.66 17.06
CA THR A 93 -6.72 1.06 15.73
C THR A 93 -5.59 0.11 15.35
N ALA A 94 -4.33 0.47 15.62
CA ALA A 94 -3.19 -0.41 15.39
C ALA A 94 -3.31 -1.69 16.24
N LYS A 95 -3.80 -1.57 17.48
CA LYS A 95 -4.04 -2.72 18.35
C LYS A 95 -5.19 -3.61 17.83
N SER A 96 -6.33 -3.02 17.45
CA SER A 96 -7.49 -3.78 16.97
C SER A 96 -7.24 -4.47 15.63
N THR A 97 -6.35 -3.92 14.82
CA THR A 97 -5.91 -4.50 13.54
C THR A 97 -4.75 -5.49 13.68
N GLY A 98 -4.27 -5.73 14.90
CA GLY A 98 -3.18 -6.68 15.17
C GLY A 98 -1.80 -6.21 14.74
N LEU A 99 -1.61 -4.92 14.48
CA LEU A 99 -0.34 -4.33 14.02
C LEU A 99 0.68 -4.11 15.14
N LEU A 100 0.28 -4.22 16.41
CA LEU A 100 1.18 -4.09 17.55
C LEU A 100 1.58 -5.47 18.07
N SER A 101 2.84 -5.64 18.46
CA SER A 101 3.26 -6.80 19.24
C SER A 101 2.57 -6.75 20.61
N ASN A 102 2.09 -7.91 21.08
CA ASN A 102 1.53 -8.03 22.43
C ASN A 102 2.58 -7.81 23.52
#